data_AF-A0A8I1URI4-F1
#
_entry.id   AF-A0A8I1URI4-F1
#
_cell.length_a   1.000
_cell.length_b   1.000
_cell.length_c   1.000
_cell.angle_alpha   90.00
_cell.angle_beta   90.00
_cell.angle_gamma   90.00
#
_symmetry.space_group_name_H-M   'P 1'
#
loop_
_entity.id
_entity.type
_entity.pdbx_description
1 polymer ?
#
loop_
_entity_poly.entity_id
_entity_poly.type
_entity_poly.pdbx_seq_one_letter_code
_entity_poly.pdbx_strand_id
1 'polypeptide(L)'
;MRRFIRPGLVLAAASLVFAGGLAFAQPLPPAPSRTTYDVKTINFDLWCQETQKLPPDRCDKRLPQDDAAYQAYVNTVERYEIPYLQRRQQEQNFNRIIMHSDPTANPVDHPQQPPAPNP
;
A
#
# COMPACT_ATOMS: atom_id res chain seq x y z
N MET A 1 -1.40 53.02 32.55
CA MET A 1 -0.03 52.49 32.39
C MET A 1 0.07 51.89 30.99
N ARG A 2 0.47 52.68 29.98
CA ARG A 2 1.79 52.68 29.31
C ARG A 2 2.26 51.27 28.84
N ARG A 3 2.21 51.08 27.50
CA ARG A 3 3.14 50.44 26.53
C ARG A 3 4.10 49.36 27.11
N PHE A 4 4.37 48.24 26.46
CA PHE A 4 5.22 48.18 25.26
C PHE A 4 5.20 46.81 24.58
N ILE A 5 5.02 46.86 23.25
CA ILE A 5 5.38 45.86 22.26
C ILE A 5 6.89 45.60 22.33
N ARG A 6 7.33 44.34 22.26
CA ARG A 6 8.73 43.99 21.95
C ARG A 6 8.81 43.34 20.57
N PRO A 7 9.28 44.05 19.53
CA PRO A 7 9.70 43.46 18.28
C PRO A 7 11.17 43.03 18.43
N GLY A 8 11.45 41.75 18.25
CA GLY A 8 12.81 41.21 18.20
C GLY A 8 13.14 40.81 16.78
N LEU A 9 13.38 41.79 15.91
CA LEU A 9 13.99 41.60 14.61
C LEU A 9 15.51 41.73 14.79
N VAL A 10 16.23 40.62 14.66
CA VAL A 10 17.67 40.65 14.41
C VAL A 10 17.91 39.94 13.09
N LEU A 11 18.09 40.75 12.05
CA LEU A 11 18.75 40.41 10.80
C LEU A 11 20.19 39.99 11.10
N ALA A 12 20.63 38.84 10.61
CA ALA A 12 22.05 38.54 10.44
C ALA A 12 22.26 37.71 9.16
N ALA A 13 22.63 38.46 8.12
CA ALA A 13 23.59 38.15 7.07
C ALA A 13 23.58 36.74 6.43
N ALA A 14 23.22 36.74 5.15
CA ALA A 14 23.67 35.77 4.16
C ALA A 14 25.20 35.68 4.10
N SER A 15 25.75 34.46 3.96
CA SER A 15 26.93 34.18 3.13
C SER A 15 27.10 32.67 2.89
N LEU A 16 27.25 32.35 1.61
CA LEU A 16 27.46 31.05 0.96
C LEU A 16 28.60 30.19 1.54
N VAL A 17 28.38 28.87 1.64
CA VAL A 17 29.40 27.86 1.34
C VAL A 17 28.74 26.68 0.60
N PHE A 18 29.04 26.57 -0.68
CA PHE A 18 28.83 25.37 -1.49
C PHE A 18 29.93 24.37 -1.11
N ALA A 19 29.58 23.21 -0.55
CA ALA A 19 30.51 22.07 -0.42
C ALA A 19 29.72 20.78 -0.64
N GLY A 20 30.11 20.04 -1.69
CA GLY A 20 29.40 18.88 -2.21
C GLY A 20 29.15 17.80 -1.16
N GLY A 21 27.87 17.52 -0.92
CA GLY A 21 27.45 16.36 -0.16
C GLY A 21 27.61 15.12 -1.02
N LEU A 22 28.53 14.23 -0.63
CA LEU A 22 28.45 12.82 -0.96
C LEU A 22 27.08 12.32 -0.46
N ALA A 23 26.11 12.25 -1.36
CA ALA A 23 24.84 11.62 -1.09
C ALA A 23 25.08 10.11 -0.98
N PHE A 24 25.33 9.65 0.24
CA PHE A 24 25.26 8.22 0.56
C PHE A 24 23.87 7.74 0.17
N ALA A 25 23.81 6.89 -0.86
CA ALA A 25 22.60 6.21 -1.28
C ALA A 25 22.13 5.32 -0.12
N GLN A 26 21.22 5.86 0.70
CA GLN A 26 20.60 5.10 1.78
C GLN A 26 19.71 4.05 1.12
N PRO A 27 19.82 2.76 1.49
CA PRO A 27 18.95 1.73 0.94
C PRO A 27 17.51 2.12 1.24
N LEU A 28 16.71 2.34 0.20
CA LEU A 28 15.29 2.61 0.38
C LEU A 28 14.68 1.43 1.14
N PRO A 29 13.86 1.67 2.17
CA PRO A 29 13.15 0.60 2.84
C PRO A 29 12.37 -0.20 1.79
N PRO A 30 12.33 -1.54 1.89
CA PRO A 30 11.57 -2.35 0.97
C PRO A 30 10.13 -1.83 0.95
N ALA A 31 9.63 -1.51 -0.24
CA ALA A 31 8.25 -1.09 -0.40
C ALA A 31 7.36 -2.17 0.23
N PRO A 32 6.33 -1.80 1.03
CA PRO A 32 5.44 -2.77 1.63
C PRO A 32 4.91 -3.67 0.51
N SER A 33 5.07 -4.99 0.67
CA SER A 33 4.53 -5.99 -0.23
C SER A 33 3.03 -5.79 -0.31
N ARG A 34 2.56 -5.05 -1.33
CA ARG A 34 1.13 -4.86 -1.55
C ARG A 34 0.59 -6.21 -1.98
N THR A 35 -0.14 -6.87 -1.08
CA THR A 35 -0.95 -8.04 -1.43
C THR A 35 -1.80 -7.65 -2.62
N THR A 36 -1.46 -8.17 -3.79
CA THR A 36 -2.09 -7.76 -5.05
C THR A 36 -3.36 -8.58 -5.17
N TYR A 37 -4.49 -7.99 -4.79
CA TYR A 37 -5.79 -8.61 -4.98
C TYR A 37 -6.19 -8.45 -6.45
N ASP A 38 -6.63 -9.54 -7.09
CA ASP A 38 -7.13 -9.52 -8.48
C ASP A 38 -8.52 -8.87 -8.51
N VAL A 39 -8.55 -7.54 -8.47
CA VAL A 39 -9.78 -6.74 -8.60
C VAL A 39 -10.17 -6.73 -10.07
N LYS A 40 -11.36 -7.24 -10.39
CA LYS A 40 -11.92 -7.18 -11.75
C LYS A 40 -12.53 -5.82 -12.01
N THR A 41 -11.71 -4.86 -12.43
CA THR A 41 -12.18 -3.57 -12.90
C THR A 41 -12.52 -3.62 -14.39
N ILE A 42 -13.52 -2.83 -14.78
CA ILE A 42 -13.89 -2.61 -16.18
C ILE A 42 -12.76 -1.82 -16.84
N ASN A 43 -12.40 -2.14 -18.09
CA ASN A 43 -11.34 -1.42 -18.81
C ASN A 43 -11.72 0.05 -19.09
N PHE A 44 -10.72 0.90 -19.35
CA PHE A 44 -10.93 2.33 -19.60
C PHE A 44 -11.87 2.60 -20.77
N ASP A 45 -11.73 1.87 -21.89
CA ASP A 45 -12.48 2.17 -23.12
C ASP A 45 -13.97 1.89 -22.92
N LEU A 46 -14.29 0.78 -22.25
CA LEU A 46 -15.64 0.41 -21.85
C LEU A 46 -16.17 1.36 -20.78
N TRP A 47 -15.34 1.78 -19.82
CA TRP A 47 -15.76 2.77 -18.82
C TRP A 47 -16.10 4.11 -19.48
N CYS A 48 -15.27 4.56 -20.40
CA CYS A 48 -15.44 5.81 -21.10
C CYS A 48 -16.69 5.81 -21.98
N GLN A 49 -16.96 4.72 -22.69
CA GLN A 49 -18.15 4.60 -23.54
C GLN A 49 -19.41 4.34 -22.74
N GLU A 50 -19.37 3.44 -21.74
CA GLU A 50 -20.58 3.00 -21.05
C GLU A 50 -20.91 3.78 -19.78
N THR A 51 -19.90 4.29 -19.08
CA THR A 51 -20.11 5.06 -17.84
C THR A 51 -20.16 6.55 -18.14
N GLN A 52 -19.17 7.06 -18.89
CA GLN A 52 -19.11 8.48 -19.24
C GLN A 52 -19.94 8.85 -20.46
N LYS A 53 -20.45 7.86 -21.22
CA LYS A 53 -21.27 8.05 -22.43
C LYS A 53 -20.57 8.95 -23.47
N LEU A 54 -19.26 8.78 -23.60
CA LEU A 54 -18.44 9.53 -24.54
C LEU A 54 -18.29 8.80 -25.88
N PRO A 55 -18.11 9.53 -26.99
CA PRO A 55 -17.82 8.93 -28.28
C PRO A 55 -16.49 8.14 -28.26
N PRO A 56 -16.39 7.02 -29.00
CA PRO A 56 -15.17 6.20 -29.09
C PRO A 56 -13.93 7.03 -29.46
N ASP A 57 -14.04 7.87 -30.49
CA ASP A 57 -12.96 8.74 -30.97
C ASP A 57 -12.38 9.67 -29.88
N ARG A 58 -13.17 9.95 -28.84
CA ARG A 58 -12.77 10.78 -27.70
C ARG A 58 -12.07 9.93 -26.63
N CYS A 59 -12.56 8.71 -26.39
CA CYS A 59 -11.95 7.75 -25.48
C CYS A 59 -10.56 7.31 -25.95
N ASP A 60 -10.38 7.12 -27.26
CA ASP A 60 -9.09 6.71 -27.85
C ASP A 60 -7.98 7.74 -27.64
N LYS A 61 -8.34 9.02 -27.50
CA LYS A 61 -7.37 10.11 -27.27
C LYS A 61 -6.73 10.08 -25.89
N ARG A 62 -7.31 9.33 -24.93
CA ARG A 62 -6.85 9.19 -23.54
C ARG A 62 -6.29 10.50 -22.98
N LEU A 63 -7.17 11.49 -22.83
CA LEU A 63 -6.72 12.77 -22.31
C LEU A 63 -6.35 12.61 -20.82
N PRO A 64 -5.41 13.40 -20.29
CA PRO A 64 -5.00 13.30 -18.90
C PRO A 64 -6.17 13.46 -17.90
N GLN A 65 -7.19 14.23 -18.27
CA GLN A 65 -8.39 14.39 -17.44
C GLN A 65 -9.20 13.09 -17.34
N ASP A 66 -9.26 12.30 -18.42
CA ASP A 66 -10.02 11.06 -18.44
C ASP A 66 -9.31 9.97 -17.66
N ASP A 67 -7.98 9.88 -17.81
CA ASP A 67 -7.16 8.96 -17.04
C ASP A 67 -7.32 9.24 -15.55
N ALA A 68 -7.27 10.51 -15.13
CA ALA A 68 -7.50 10.89 -13.74
C ALA A 68 -8.91 10.48 -13.25
N ALA A 69 -9.94 10.69 -14.07
CA ALA A 69 -11.31 10.32 -13.74
C ALA A 69 -11.51 8.79 -13.67
N TYR A 70 -10.86 8.04 -14.55
CA TYR A 70 -10.87 6.57 -14.53
C TYR A 70 -10.14 6.03 -13.31
N GLN A 71 -9.00 6.60 -12.92
CA GLN A 71 -8.30 6.21 -11.70
C GLN A 71 -9.16 6.48 -10.45
N ALA A 72 -9.89 7.59 -10.41
CA ALA A 72 -10.84 7.86 -9.33
C ALA A 72 -11.98 6.82 -9.26
N TYR A 73 -12.46 6.37 -10.43
CA TYR A 73 -13.43 5.28 -10.53
C TYR A 73 -12.84 3.95 -10.01
N VAL A 74 -11.65 3.56 -10.47
CA VAL A 74 -10.94 2.36 -10.01
C VAL A 74 -10.76 2.36 -8.50
N ASN A 75 -10.29 3.47 -7.92
CA ASN A 75 -10.13 3.64 -6.48
C ASN A 75 -11.45 3.44 -5.69
N THR A 76 -12.58 3.78 -6.31
CA THR A 76 -13.90 3.58 -5.70
C THR A 76 -14.29 2.11 -5.69
N VAL A 77 -14.05 1.39 -6.80
CA VAL A 77 -14.28 -0.06 -6.89
C VAL A 77 -13.38 -0.82 -5.91
N GLU A 78 -12.07 -0.53 -5.93
CA GLU A 78 -11.07 -1.17 -5.07
C GLU A 78 -11.40 -1.05 -3.58
N ARG A 79 -11.96 0.08 -3.15
CA ARG A 79 -12.37 0.31 -1.76
C ARG A 79 -13.31 -0.77 -1.23
N TYR A 80 -14.18 -1.31 -2.08
CA TYR A 80 -15.16 -2.32 -1.69
C TYR A 80 -14.74 -3.74 -2.09
N GLU A 81 -14.04 -3.89 -3.21
CA GLU A 81 -13.62 -5.21 -3.70
C GLU A 81 -12.52 -5.84 -2.84
N ILE A 82 -11.48 -5.06 -2.50
CA ILE A 82 -10.33 -5.55 -1.72
C ILE A 82 -10.74 -6.20 -0.39
N PRO A 83 -11.55 -5.56 0.49
CA PRO A 83 -11.92 -6.19 1.75
C PRO A 83 -12.80 -7.44 1.55
N TYR A 84 -13.59 -7.49 0.48
CA TYR A 84 -14.36 -8.69 0.14
C TYR A 84 -13.44 -9.85 -0.27
N LEU A 85 -12.50 -9.59 -1.18
CA LEU A 85 -11.52 -10.59 -1.63
C LEU A 85 -10.63 -11.07 -0.48
N GLN A 86 -10.23 -10.17 0.42
CA GLN A 86 -9.46 -10.52 1.62
C GLN A 86 -10.23 -11.51 2.52
N ARG A 87 -11.50 -11.25 2.81
CA ARG A 87 -12.32 -12.17 3.63
C ARG A 87 -12.48 -13.52 2.96
N ARG A 88 -12.76 -13.55 1.65
CA ARG A 88 -12.87 -14.80 0.87
C ARG A 88 -11.59 -15.62 0.92
N GLN A 89 -10.42 -14.98 0.80
CA GLN A 89 -9.14 -15.66 0.92
C GLN A 89 -8.91 -16.21 2.33
N GLN A 90 -9.28 -15.45 3.37
CA GLN A 90 -9.17 -15.90 4.77
C GLN A 90 -10.07 -17.12 5.04
N GLU A 91 -11.30 -17.12 4.55
CA GLU A 91 -12.22 -18.26 4.68
C GLU A 91 -11.69 -19.52 3.99
N GLN A 92 -11.14 -19.39 2.79
CA GLN A 92 -10.51 -20.50 2.07
C GLN A 92 -9.29 -21.04 2.81
N ASN A 93 -8.45 -20.16 3.33
CA ASN A 93 -7.28 -20.54 4.12
C ASN A 93 -7.69 -21.24 5.41
N PHE A 94 -8.70 -20.71 6.12
CA PHE A 94 -9.23 -21.32 7.34
C PHE A 94 -9.80 -22.71 7.06
N ASN A 95 -10.61 -22.86 6.01
CA ASN A 95 -11.16 -24.15 5.60
C ASN A 95 -10.04 -25.16 5.26
N ARG A 96 -9.01 -24.74 4.52
CA ARG A 96 -7.85 -25.59 4.24
C ARG A 96 -7.16 -26.03 5.54
N ILE A 97 -6.88 -25.10 6.44
CA ILE A 97 -6.16 -25.41 7.68
C ILE A 97 -7.00 -26.32 8.57
N ILE A 98 -8.26 -25.97 8.86
CA ILE A 98 -9.10 -26.67 9.85
C ILE A 98 -9.61 -28.01 9.34
N MET A 99 -10.06 -28.09 8.08
CA MET A 99 -10.65 -29.32 7.54
C MET A 99 -9.60 -30.33 7.07
N HIS A 100 -8.35 -29.92 6.84
CA HIS A 100 -7.25 -30.82 6.46
C HIS A 100 -6.20 -30.97 7.56
N SER A 101 -6.31 -30.26 8.69
CA SER A 101 -5.56 -30.60 9.90
C SER A 101 -6.27 -31.76 10.60
N ASP A 102 -5.75 -32.97 10.43
CA ASP A 102 -6.02 -34.03 11.40
C ASP A 102 -5.48 -33.55 12.77
N PRO A 103 -6.34 -33.40 13.80
CA PRO A 103 -5.92 -32.96 15.12
C PRO A 103 -4.82 -33.85 15.74
N THR A 104 -4.66 -35.08 15.25
CA THR A 104 -3.70 -36.07 15.76
C THR A 104 -2.39 -36.13 14.95
N ALA A 105 -2.29 -35.43 13.81
CA ALA A 105 -1.10 -35.46 12.95
C ALA A 105 0.05 -34.54 13.41
N ASN A 106 -0.14 -33.75 14.47
CA ASN A 106 0.95 -33.07 15.18
C ASN A 106 0.93 -33.48 16.66
N PRO A 107 1.48 -34.66 17.01
CA PRO A 107 1.85 -34.91 18.39
C PRO A 107 2.87 -33.84 18.78
N VAL A 108 2.61 -33.10 19.85
CA VAL A 108 3.59 -32.20 20.47
C VAL A 108 4.63 -33.08 21.17
N ASP A 109 5.44 -33.77 20.38
CA ASP A 109 6.33 -34.82 20.86
C ASP A 109 7.69 -34.25 21.26
N HIS A 110 7.70 -33.34 22.22
CA HIS A 110 8.92 -32.97 22.93
C HIS A 110 8.66 -32.91 24.45
N PRO A 111 8.52 -34.06 25.14
CA PRO A 111 8.96 -34.10 26.53
C PRO A 111 10.45 -33.76 26.52
N GLN A 112 10.80 -32.73 27.28
CA GLN A 112 12.16 -32.23 27.48
C GLN A 112 13.11 -33.42 27.68
N GLN A 113 13.93 -33.72 26.67
CA GLN A 113 14.99 -34.71 26.79
C GLN A 113 16.04 -34.09 27.73
N PRO A 114 16.26 -34.63 28.94
CA PRO A 114 17.27 -34.08 29.84
C PRO A 114 18.66 -34.22 29.18
N PRO A 115 19.57 -33.25 29.37
CA PRO A 115 20.88 -33.27 28.73
C PRO A 115 21.65 -34.53 29.15
N ALA A 116 22.26 -35.20 28.17
CA ALA A 116 23.11 -36.36 28.40
C ALA A 116 24.31 -35.98 29.28
N PRO A 117 24.75 -36.84 30.22
CA PRO A 117 25.96 -36.59 30.98
C PRO A 117 27.17 -36.66 30.05
N ASN A 118 28.02 -35.64 30.11
CA ASN A 118 29.27 -35.57 29.34
C ASN A 118 30.24 -36.70 29.75
N PRO A 119 31.08 -37.19 28.82
CA PRO A 119 32.01 -38.29 29.04
C PRO A 119 33.12 -37.98 30.06
#